data_AF-A0A397TMC5-F1
#
_entry.id   AF-A0A397TMC5-F1
#
_cell.length_a   1.000
_cell.length_b   1.000
_cell.length_c   1.000
_cell.angle_alpha   90.00
_cell.angle_beta   90.00
_cell.angle_gamma   90.00
#
_symmetry.space_group_name_H-M   'P 1'
#
loop_
_entity.id
_entity.type
_entity.pdbx_description
1 polymer ?
#
loop_
_entity_poly.entity_id
_entity_poly.type
_entity_poly.pdbx_seq_one_letter_code
_entity_poly.pdbx_strand_id
1 'polypeptide(L)'
;MLLKKAKELGEAMIPSFNSPSGIPYNTWNLTKGLTENGYRPYDNSMGLLSQAGTLQLEYMKLAQLTGNSSFFYKVQNITDVLDKAEKKIPGLYPVYISHETGNFPNYDFISFGGNADSFYEYLIKQYIYVGGAIDQYKRMYEESIDGMHNYLIKEGQIKGHPDLLFIGSLYYNSFISQMEHLACFVPGMLAIGAKILDRPKDLEVAIKLGETCYWSYNSTPTGIGPESFTFLQKNPTLDEQSRLKLSLKQKQKDIFFPDGVYGMNGYYWLRPETVESLFILYRVTGDKSYQEKGWKIWQSIEKWCKTKTAYSGIFHVASKNAKQINNMESTPDVISLDTYVFNTEAHPFLRMKV
;
A
#
# COMPACT_ATOMS: atom_id res chain seq x y z
N MET A 1 28.18 -14.32 1.01
CA MET A 1 27.13 -15.36 0.99
C MET A 1 25.77 -14.81 0.56
N LEU A 2 25.23 -13.77 1.22
CA LEU A 2 23.90 -13.22 0.91
C LEU A 2 23.75 -12.73 -0.54
N LEU A 3 24.66 -11.88 -1.03
CA LEU A 3 24.60 -11.38 -2.41
C LEU A 3 24.63 -12.51 -3.45
N LYS A 4 25.41 -13.57 -3.21
CA LYS A 4 25.45 -14.74 -4.10
C LYS A 4 24.08 -15.40 -4.20
N LYS A 5 23.40 -15.62 -3.06
CA LYS A 5 22.06 -16.21 -3.03
C LYS A 5 20.99 -15.30 -3.62
N ALA A 6 21.06 -14.00 -3.36
CA ALA A 6 20.18 -13.01 -3.98
C ALA A 6 20.34 -13.01 -5.51
N LYS A 7 21.59 -13.08 -6.01
CA LYS A 7 21.88 -13.21 -7.44
C LYS A 7 21.31 -14.51 -8.03
N GLU A 8 21.59 -15.66 -7.42
CA GLU A 8 21.06 -16.97 -7.87
C GLU A 8 19.52 -16.95 -7.98
N LEU A 9 18.83 -16.38 -6.99
CA LEU A 9 17.37 -16.25 -7.00
C LEU A 9 16.90 -15.27 -8.08
N GLY A 10 17.51 -14.09 -8.18
CA GLY A 10 17.17 -13.09 -9.19
C GLY A 10 17.32 -13.64 -10.61
N GLU A 11 18.40 -14.36 -10.90
CA GLU A 11 18.63 -15.00 -12.20
C GLU A 11 17.58 -16.08 -12.50
N ALA A 12 17.21 -16.89 -11.50
CA ALA A 12 16.21 -17.95 -11.65
C ALA A 12 14.79 -17.42 -11.90
N MET A 13 14.51 -16.17 -11.50
CA MET A 13 13.22 -15.50 -11.68
C MET A 13 13.13 -14.73 -13.00
N ILE A 14 14.24 -14.35 -13.65
CA ILE A 14 14.23 -13.61 -14.94
C ILE A 14 13.30 -14.21 -16.00
N PRO A 15 13.18 -15.53 -16.16
CA PRO A 15 12.26 -16.09 -17.16
C PRO A 15 10.79 -15.72 -16.95
N SER A 16 10.35 -15.34 -15.74
CA SER A 16 8.97 -14.88 -15.50
C SER A 16 8.65 -13.56 -16.20
N PHE A 17 9.67 -12.78 -16.58
CA PHE A 17 9.54 -11.50 -17.29
C PHE A 17 9.35 -11.65 -18.80
N ASN A 18 9.28 -12.88 -19.32
CA ASN A 18 9.21 -13.16 -20.76
C ASN A 18 7.77 -13.27 -21.28
N SER A 19 6.83 -12.54 -20.68
CA SER A 19 5.52 -12.33 -21.30
C SER A 19 5.64 -11.43 -22.54
N PRO A 20 4.68 -11.45 -23.48
CA PRO A 20 4.77 -10.62 -24.68
C PRO A 20 4.83 -9.12 -24.42
N SER A 21 4.21 -8.64 -23.34
CA SER A 21 4.31 -7.24 -22.90
C SER A 21 5.59 -6.93 -22.11
N GLY A 22 6.25 -7.94 -21.55
CA GLY A 22 7.33 -7.78 -20.59
C GLY A 22 6.88 -7.55 -19.14
N ILE A 23 5.57 -7.56 -18.85
CA ILE A 23 5.03 -7.62 -17.50
C ILE A 23 5.24 -9.03 -16.93
N PRO A 24 5.88 -9.22 -15.75
CA PRO A 24 6.19 -10.54 -15.25
C PRO A 24 4.94 -11.33 -14.87
N TYR A 25 4.96 -12.64 -15.12
CA TYR A 25 3.95 -13.55 -14.60
C TYR A 25 4.00 -13.60 -13.08
N ASN A 26 2.84 -13.41 -12.44
CA ASN A 26 2.69 -13.36 -10.98
C ASN A 26 3.13 -14.64 -10.27
N THR A 27 3.03 -15.79 -10.95
CA THR A 27 3.48 -17.06 -10.40
C THR A 27 4.46 -17.74 -11.35
N TRP A 28 5.55 -18.24 -10.76
CA TRP A 28 6.63 -18.89 -11.51
C TRP A 28 7.12 -20.10 -10.73
N ASN A 29 7.18 -21.26 -11.38
CA ASN A 29 7.74 -22.46 -10.77
C ASN A 29 9.22 -22.57 -11.11
N LEU A 30 10.11 -22.54 -10.12
CA LEU A 30 11.56 -22.59 -10.35
C LEU A 30 12.05 -23.89 -11.02
N THR A 31 11.27 -24.98 -10.94
CA THR A 31 11.61 -26.27 -11.56
C THR A 31 10.89 -26.47 -12.90
N LYS A 32 9.61 -26.10 -12.98
CA LYS A 32 8.73 -26.37 -14.12
C LYS A 32 8.59 -25.17 -15.07
N GLY A 33 9.07 -24.00 -14.68
CA GLY A 33 8.82 -22.74 -15.37
C GLY A 33 7.38 -22.26 -15.24
N LEU A 34 6.82 -21.74 -16.34
CA LEU A 34 5.44 -21.32 -16.40
C LEU A 34 4.50 -22.53 -16.44
N THR A 35 3.52 -22.58 -15.54
CA THR A 35 2.47 -23.62 -15.52
C THR A 35 1.15 -23.05 -16.06
N GLU A 36 0.17 -23.89 -16.36
CA GLU A 36 -1.16 -23.42 -16.83
C GLU A 36 -1.82 -22.44 -15.84
N ASN A 37 -1.77 -22.74 -14.54
CA ASN A 37 -2.23 -21.83 -13.48
C ASN A 37 -1.39 -20.55 -13.42
N GLY A 38 -0.12 -20.62 -13.81
CA GLY A 38 0.75 -19.44 -13.90
C GLY A 38 0.57 -18.60 -15.15
N TYR A 39 0.03 -19.19 -16.22
CA TYR A 39 -0.41 -18.46 -17.42
C TYR A 39 -1.72 -17.69 -17.15
N ARG A 40 -2.56 -18.18 -16.21
CA ARG A 40 -3.85 -17.58 -15.84
C ARG A 40 -4.02 -17.50 -14.32
N PRO A 41 -3.14 -16.78 -13.60
CA PRO A 41 -3.29 -16.63 -12.15
C PRO A 41 -4.60 -15.91 -11.81
N TYR A 42 -5.08 -15.08 -12.73
CA TYR A 42 -6.38 -14.44 -12.73
C TYR A 42 -7.08 -14.69 -14.07
N ASP A 43 -8.41 -14.53 -14.10
CA ASP A 43 -9.21 -14.69 -15.31
C ASP A 43 -8.62 -13.85 -16.46
N ASN A 44 -8.43 -14.47 -17.63
CA ASN A 44 -7.86 -13.86 -18.84
C ASN A 44 -6.36 -13.48 -18.86
N SER A 45 -5.48 -14.20 -18.15
CA SER A 45 -4.00 -13.96 -18.22
C SER A 45 -3.62 -12.52 -17.81
N MET A 46 -4.23 -12.07 -16.73
CA MET A 46 -3.94 -10.78 -16.11
C MET A 46 -2.89 -10.94 -15.01
N GLY A 47 -2.08 -9.91 -14.84
CA GLY A 47 -1.26 -9.67 -13.67
C GLY A 47 -1.84 -8.62 -12.75
N LEU A 48 -1.16 -8.40 -11.62
CA LEU A 48 -1.53 -7.41 -10.62
C LEU A 48 -0.55 -6.26 -10.63
N LEU A 49 -1.08 -5.04 -10.52
CA LEU A 49 -0.32 -3.81 -10.57
C LEU A 49 0.79 -3.78 -9.51
N SER A 50 0.47 -4.08 -8.24
CA SER A 50 1.48 -4.09 -7.17
C SER A 50 2.54 -5.18 -7.40
N GLN A 51 2.18 -6.37 -7.87
CA GLN A 51 3.18 -7.43 -8.08
C GLN A 51 4.14 -7.13 -9.23
N ALA A 52 3.67 -6.46 -10.30
CA ALA A 52 4.53 -6.01 -11.39
C ALA A 52 5.34 -4.76 -11.00
N GLY A 53 4.71 -3.84 -10.27
CA GLY A 53 5.25 -2.52 -9.89
C GLY A 53 6.12 -2.49 -8.64
N THR A 54 6.39 -3.65 -8.01
CA THR A 54 7.10 -3.74 -6.72
C THR A 54 8.25 -4.76 -6.79
N LEU A 55 9.03 -4.70 -7.86
CA LEU A 55 10.27 -5.48 -8.09
C LEU A 55 11.48 -4.59 -8.33
N GLN A 56 11.23 -3.29 -8.57
CA GLN A 56 12.16 -2.37 -9.18
C GLN A 56 13.34 -2.13 -8.26
N LEU A 57 13.11 -1.77 -6.99
CA LEU A 57 14.18 -1.47 -6.04
C LEU A 57 15.13 -2.66 -5.85
N GLU A 58 14.60 -3.87 -5.71
CA GLU A 58 15.36 -5.09 -5.46
C GLU A 58 16.25 -5.44 -6.66
N TYR A 59 15.69 -5.41 -7.87
CA TYR A 59 16.44 -5.73 -9.09
C TYR A 59 17.40 -4.61 -9.49
N MET A 60 17.06 -3.35 -9.25
CA MET A 60 18.00 -2.23 -9.40
C MET A 60 19.17 -2.37 -8.42
N LYS A 61 18.90 -2.78 -7.17
CA LYS A 61 19.96 -3.05 -6.19
C LYS A 61 20.83 -4.24 -6.59
N LEU A 62 20.21 -5.30 -7.11
CA LEU A 62 20.94 -6.45 -7.61
C LEU A 62 21.81 -6.10 -8.82
N ALA A 63 21.30 -5.27 -9.74
CA ALA A 63 22.08 -4.73 -10.85
C ALA A 63 23.31 -3.96 -10.36
N GLN A 64 23.12 -3.05 -9.41
CA GLN A 64 24.20 -2.25 -8.82
C GLN A 64 25.27 -3.12 -8.17
N LEU A 65 24.88 -4.10 -7.35
CA LEU A 65 25.82 -4.91 -6.57
C LEU A 65 26.53 -5.99 -7.39
N THR A 66 25.92 -6.43 -8.50
CA THR A 66 26.50 -7.50 -9.34
C THR A 66 27.20 -6.99 -10.59
N GLY A 67 26.94 -5.74 -10.99
CA GLY A 67 27.38 -5.17 -12.27
C GLY A 67 26.58 -5.69 -13.47
N ASN A 68 25.56 -6.53 -13.27
CA ASN A 68 24.73 -7.03 -14.36
C ASN A 68 23.55 -6.10 -14.62
N SER A 69 23.66 -5.24 -15.63
CA SER A 69 22.63 -4.27 -15.99
C SER A 69 21.33 -4.88 -16.51
N SER A 70 21.31 -6.17 -16.88
CA SER A 70 20.09 -6.81 -17.38
C SER A 70 18.95 -6.79 -16.36
N PHE A 71 19.27 -6.90 -15.05
CA PHE A 71 18.30 -6.79 -13.97
C PHE A 71 17.59 -5.43 -13.97
N PHE A 72 18.36 -4.34 -14.12
CA PHE A 72 17.82 -2.98 -14.21
C PHE A 72 16.89 -2.83 -15.41
N TYR A 73 17.34 -3.21 -16.60
CA TYR A 73 16.54 -3.04 -17.83
C TYR A 73 15.25 -3.85 -17.81
N LYS A 74 15.25 -5.02 -17.17
CA LYS A 74 14.03 -5.85 -17.03
C LYS A 74 12.96 -5.14 -16.21
N VAL A 75 13.32 -4.56 -15.06
CA VAL A 75 12.33 -3.85 -14.22
C VAL A 75 12.01 -2.45 -14.71
N GLN A 76 12.94 -1.78 -15.40
CA GLN A 76 12.67 -0.51 -16.08
C GLN A 76 11.63 -0.68 -17.19
N ASN A 77 11.71 -1.76 -17.97
CA ASN A 77 10.73 -2.04 -19.01
C ASN A 77 9.30 -2.14 -18.46
N ILE A 78 9.11 -2.67 -17.24
CA ILE A 78 7.79 -2.72 -16.60
C ILE A 78 7.26 -1.30 -16.38
N THR A 79 8.09 -0.40 -15.85
CA THR A 79 7.74 1.01 -15.66
C THR A 79 7.38 1.67 -16.99
N ASP A 80 8.15 1.43 -18.04
CA ASP A 80 7.89 1.97 -19.39
C ASP A 80 6.56 1.48 -19.98
N VAL A 81 6.20 0.22 -19.76
CA VAL A 81 4.92 -0.35 -20.20
C VAL A 81 3.76 0.30 -19.43
N LEU A 82 3.87 0.41 -18.11
CA LEU A 82 2.84 1.01 -17.25
C LEU A 82 2.63 2.51 -17.57
N ASP A 83 3.71 3.24 -17.80
CA ASP A 83 3.68 4.65 -18.18
C ASP A 83 2.91 4.86 -19.50
N LYS A 84 3.19 4.02 -20.51
CA LYS A 84 2.56 4.09 -21.84
C LYS A 84 1.12 3.56 -21.90
N ALA A 85 0.75 2.66 -20.99
CA ALA A 85 -0.58 2.06 -20.98
C ALA A 85 -1.68 3.12 -20.82
N GLU A 86 -2.76 3.02 -21.60
CA GLU A 86 -3.84 3.99 -21.56
C GLU A 86 -4.59 3.96 -20.23
N LYS A 87 -4.72 5.11 -19.58
CA LYS A 87 -5.40 5.28 -18.30
C LYS A 87 -6.68 6.09 -18.51
N LYS A 88 -7.82 5.57 -18.05
CA LYS A 88 -9.11 6.30 -18.13
C LYS A 88 -9.12 7.55 -17.26
N ILE A 89 -8.40 7.53 -16.14
CA ILE A 89 -8.20 8.67 -15.26
C ILE A 89 -6.69 8.93 -15.21
N PRO A 90 -6.22 10.12 -15.65
CA PRO A 90 -4.80 10.45 -15.61
C PRO A 90 -4.18 10.20 -14.23
N GLY A 91 -2.99 9.59 -14.22
CA GLY A 91 -2.26 9.23 -13.01
C GLY A 91 -2.81 8.03 -12.22
N LEU A 92 -4.01 7.52 -12.52
CA LEU A 92 -4.61 6.41 -11.79
C LEU A 92 -4.60 5.11 -12.59
N TYR A 93 -4.09 4.06 -11.95
CA TYR A 93 -3.79 2.79 -12.58
C TYR A 93 -4.78 1.71 -12.07
N PRO A 94 -5.49 1.02 -12.97
CA PRO A 94 -6.29 -0.15 -12.61
C PRO A 94 -5.42 -1.27 -12.01
N VAL A 95 -5.99 -2.04 -11.07
CA VAL A 95 -5.25 -3.08 -10.34
C VAL A 95 -4.83 -4.27 -11.22
N TYR A 96 -5.47 -4.47 -12.36
CA TYR A 96 -5.20 -5.58 -13.27
C TYR A 96 -4.51 -5.10 -14.55
N ILE A 97 -3.49 -5.82 -15.01
CA ILE A 97 -2.76 -5.50 -16.24
C ILE A 97 -2.56 -6.75 -17.10
N SER A 98 -2.70 -6.65 -18.41
CA SER A 98 -2.53 -7.78 -19.32
C SER A 98 -1.06 -8.20 -19.46
N HIS A 99 -0.74 -9.47 -19.23
CA HIS A 99 0.59 -10.02 -19.56
C HIS A 99 0.86 -10.03 -21.07
N GLU A 100 -0.19 -10.11 -21.88
CA GLU A 100 -0.09 -10.18 -23.35
C GLU A 100 0.13 -8.80 -23.98
N THR A 101 -0.63 -7.79 -23.54
CA THR A 101 -0.65 -6.47 -24.21
C THR A 101 -0.02 -5.34 -23.40
N GLY A 102 0.14 -5.51 -22.09
CA GLY A 102 0.58 -4.43 -21.19
C GLY A 102 -0.48 -3.35 -20.95
N ASN A 103 -1.70 -3.53 -21.48
CA ASN A 103 -2.81 -2.60 -21.27
C ASN A 103 -3.69 -3.04 -20.09
N PHE A 104 -4.43 -2.09 -19.54
CA PHE A 104 -5.46 -2.35 -18.54
C PHE A 104 -6.72 -2.90 -19.22
N PRO A 105 -7.37 -3.93 -18.65
CA PRO A 105 -8.63 -4.42 -19.19
C PRO A 105 -9.75 -3.41 -18.94
N ASN A 106 -10.92 -3.63 -19.55
CA ASN A 106 -12.11 -2.80 -19.32
C ASN A 106 -12.68 -2.90 -17.88
N TYR A 107 -12.11 -3.76 -17.03
CA TYR A 107 -12.43 -3.85 -15.61
C TYR A 107 -11.71 -2.75 -14.83
N ASP A 108 -12.44 -1.72 -14.43
CA ASP A 108 -11.87 -0.54 -13.77
C ASP A 108 -12.01 -0.66 -12.26
N PHE A 109 -11.11 -1.39 -11.60
CA PHE A 109 -10.90 -1.23 -10.15
C PHE A 109 -9.60 -0.48 -9.92
N ILE A 110 -9.66 0.68 -9.26
CA ILE A 110 -8.52 1.53 -8.91
C ILE A 110 -8.53 1.69 -7.40
N SER A 111 -7.39 1.42 -6.76
CA SER A 111 -7.23 1.51 -5.32
C SER A 111 -5.78 1.91 -4.99
N PHE A 112 -5.58 2.50 -3.81
CA PHE A 112 -4.28 2.56 -3.14
C PHE A 112 -4.20 1.52 -2.01
N GLY A 113 -5.18 0.62 -1.89
CA GLY A 113 -5.12 -0.56 -1.05
C GLY A 113 -4.50 -1.75 -1.78
N GLY A 114 -4.87 -2.95 -1.35
CA GLY A 114 -4.31 -4.20 -1.85
C GLY A 114 -4.36 -4.34 -3.37
N ASN A 115 -3.33 -4.99 -3.91
CA ASN A 115 -3.08 -5.23 -5.34
C ASN A 115 -2.62 -4.01 -6.16
N ALA A 116 -2.48 -2.84 -5.54
CA ALA A 116 -2.03 -1.61 -6.22
C ALA A 116 -1.11 -0.72 -5.37
N ASP A 117 -1.35 -0.66 -4.06
CA ASP A 117 -0.54 -0.01 -3.02
C ASP A 117 0.93 0.29 -3.39
N SER A 118 1.77 -0.74 -3.37
CA SER A 118 3.23 -0.65 -3.43
C SER A 118 3.77 -0.25 -4.80
N PHE A 119 2.97 -0.34 -5.86
CA PHE A 119 3.34 0.27 -7.15
C PHE A 119 3.49 1.79 -7.00
N TYR A 120 2.50 2.46 -6.39
CA TYR A 120 2.55 3.91 -6.18
C TYR A 120 3.69 4.28 -5.22
N GLU A 121 3.89 3.45 -4.19
CA GLU A 121 4.99 3.61 -3.25
C GLU A 121 6.37 3.56 -3.94
N TYR A 122 6.54 2.62 -4.87
CA TYR A 122 7.80 2.40 -5.57
C TYR A 122 8.12 3.52 -6.55
N LEU A 123 7.17 4.32 -7.02
CA LEU A 123 7.47 5.45 -7.91
C LEU A 123 8.39 6.47 -7.22
N ILE A 124 7.99 6.99 -6.05
CA ILE A 124 8.83 7.94 -5.31
C ILE A 124 10.10 7.28 -4.75
N LYS A 125 10.00 6.02 -4.29
CA LYS A 125 11.17 5.30 -3.77
C LYS A 125 12.22 5.02 -4.85
N GLN A 126 11.81 4.69 -6.08
CA GLN A 126 12.74 4.53 -7.21
C GLN A 126 13.44 5.86 -7.55
N TYR A 127 12.69 6.96 -7.62
CA TYR A 127 13.25 8.29 -7.85
C TYR A 127 14.32 8.64 -6.81
N ILE A 128 14.04 8.39 -5.53
CA ILE A 128 14.99 8.57 -4.43
C ILE A 128 16.19 7.61 -4.57
N TYR A 129 15.95 6.35 -4.90
CA TYR A 129 16.98 5.31 -4.97
C TYR A 129 18.06 5.66 -5.99
N VAL A 130 17.66 6.08 -7.19
CA VAL A 130 18.57 6.49 -8.27
C VAL A 130 19.05 7.94 -8.13
N GLY A 131 18.75 8.60 -7.00
CA GLY A 131 19.19 9.96 -6.71
C GLY A 131 18.66 11.00 -7.68
N GLY A 132 17.44 10.80 -8.18
CA GLY A 132 16.77 11.71 -9.09
C GLY A 132 17.20 11.61 -10.56
N ALA A 133 18.03 10.63 -10.93
CA ALA A 133 18.54 10.51 -12.30
C ALA A 133 17.49 10.14 -13.37
N ILE A 134 16.30 9.66 -12.97
CA ILE A 134 15.25 9.21 -13.89
C ILE A 134 13.93 9.93 -13.57
N ASP A 135 13.64 10.98 -14.32
CA ASP A 135 12.47 11.85 -14.12
C ASP A 135 11.13 11.16 -14.35
N GLN A 136 11.10 10.05 -15.09
CA GLN A 136 9.87 9.28 -15.34
C GLN A 136 9.20 8.87 -14.02
N TYR A 137 9.98 8.40 -13.04
CA TYR A 137 9.45 7.97 -11.75
C TYR A 137 8.80 9.12 -10.97
N LYS A 138 9.44 10.30 -10.99
CA LYS A 138 8.90 11.52 -10.38
C LYS A 138 7.59 11.93 -11.07
N ARG A 139 7.59 12.01 -12.40
CA ARG A 139 6.40 12.42 -13.16
C ARG A 139 5.22 11.49 -12.89
N MET A 140 5.44 10.18 -13.00
CA MET A 140 4.38 9.19 -12.73
C MET A 140 3.87 9.32 -11.29
N TYR A 141 4.75 9.52 -10.31
CA TYR A 141 4.34 9.76 -8.92
C TYR A 141 3.47 11.02 -8.80
N GLU A 142 3.92 12.16 -9.31
CA GLU A 142 3.20 13.43 -9.23
C GLU A 142 1.81 13.32 -9.88
N GLU A 143 1.72 12.74 -11.08
CA GLU A 143 0.46 12.48 -11.76
C GLU A 143 -0.46 11.58 -10.91
N SER A 144 0.08 10.52 -10.30
CA SER A 144 -0.68 9.61 -9.44
C SER A 144 -1.20 10.27 -8.16
N ILE A 145 -0.40 11.10 -7.52
CA ILE A 145 -0.81 11.81 -6.31
C ILE A 145 -1.87 12.86 -6.64
N ASP A 146 -1.72 13.60 -7.74
CA ASP A 146 -2.73 14.55 -8.20
C ASP A 146 -4.06 13.83 -8.52
N GLY A 147 -4.00 12.67 -9.19
CA GLY A 147 -5.16 11.81 -9.42
C GLY A 147 -5.80 11.34 -8.11
N MET A 148 -5.00 10.88 -7.14
CA MET A 148 -5.49 10.43 -5.83
C MET A 148 -6.23 11.54 -5.08
N HIS A 149 -5.69 12.76 -5.04
CA HIS A 149 -6.35 13.91 -4.42
C HIS A 149 -7.71 14.22 -5.05
N ASN A 150 -7.77 14.18 -6.39
CA ASN A 150 -8.97 14.56 -7.12
C ASN A 150 -10.10 13.53 -6.99
N TYR A 151 -9.76 12.24 -6.95
CA TYR A 151 -10.76 11.18 -7.12
C TYR A 151 -10.94 10.28 -5.90
N LEU A 152 -9.91 10.07 -5.08
CA LEU A 152 -9.89 9.01 -4.06
C LEU A 152 -9.96 9.52 -2.63
N ILE A 153 -9.55 10.76 -2.36
CA ILE A 153 -9.58 11.35 -1.01
C ILE A 153 -10.92 12.05 -0.76
N LYS A 154 -11.55 11.72 0.38
CA LYS A 154 -12.82 12.32 0.82
C LYS A 154 -12.81 12.62 2.33
N GLU A 155 -13.70 13.51 2.75
CA GLU A 155 -13.95 13.80 4.17
C GLU A 155 -15.00 12.83 4.74
N GLY A 156 -14.71 12.29 5.93
CA GLY A 156 -15.63 11.46 6.70
C GLY A 156 -16.57 12.27 7.60
N GLN A 157 -17.75 11.74 7.89
CA GLN A 157 -18.68 12.29 8.87
C GLN A 157 -18.37 11.73 10.26
N ILE A 158 -17.22 12.10 10.83
CA ILE A 158 -16.76 11.59 12.12
C ILE A 158 -16.99 12.65 13.21
N LYS A 159 -17.76 12.30 14.24
CA LYS A 159 -18.09 13.21 15.34
C LYS A 159 -16.82 13.62 16.10
N GLY A 160 -16.62 14.93 16.29
CA GLY A 160 -15.44 15.47 16.97
C GLY A 160 -14.16 15.49 16.13
N HIS A 161 -14.22 15.03 14.88
CA HIS A 161 -13.08 14.90 13.97
C HIS A 161 -13.42 15.36 12.54
N PRO A 162 -13.81 16.63 12.34
CA PRO A 162 -14.28 17.14 11.05
C PRO A 162 -13.19 17.29 9.97
N ASP A 163 -11.93 17.14 10.37
CA ASP A 163 -10.71 17.32 9.59
C ASP A 163 -10.11 16.01 9.06
N LEU A 164 -10.63 14.85 9.50
CA LEU A 164 -10.16 13.55 9.07
C LEU A 164 -10.54 13.25 7.63
N LEU A 165 -9.54 12.80 6.87
CA LEU A 165 -9.65 12.35 5.49
C LEU A 165 -9.60 10.83 5.45
N PHE A 166 -10.24 10.22 4.47
CA PHE A 166 -10.00 8.82 4.15
C PHE A 166 -9.77 8.66 2.66
N ILE A 167 -9.10 7.57 2.28
CA ILE A 167 -8.86 7.20 0.90
C ILE A 167 -9.75 6.01 0.54
N GLY A 168 -10.58 6.19 -0.47
CA GLY A 168 -11.43 5.15 -1.03
C GLY A 168 -10.84 4.53 -2.30
N SER A 169 -11.69 3.79 -3.01
CA SER A 169 -11.38 3.19 -4.31
C SER A 169 -12.43 3.56 -5.35
N LEU A 170 -12.13 3.32 -6.63
CA LEU A 170 -13.10 3.43 -7.72
C LEU A 170 -13.38 2.05 -8.30
N TYR A 171 -14.65 1.74 -8.49
CA TYR A 171 -15.11 0.59 -9.26
C TYR A 171 -16.03 1.08 -10.38
N TYR A 172 -15.60 0.97 -11.64
CA TYR A 172 -16.27 1.56 -12.80
C TYR A 172 -16.64 3.04 -12.56
N ASN A 173 -15.66 3.84 -12.12
CA ASN A 173 -15.79 5.25 -11.72
C ASN A 173 -16.76 5.53 -10.55
N SER A 174 -17.37 4.51 -9.95
CA SER A 174 -18.14 4.66 -8.72
C SER A 174 -17.20 4.65 -7.53
N PHE A 175 -17.27 5.69 -6.70
CA PHE A 175 -16.49 5.75 -5.47
C PHE A 175 -16.99 4.74 -4.44
N ILE A 176 -16.04 4.05 -3.80
CA ILE A 176 -16.26 3.11 -2.70
C ILE A 176 -15.57 3.69 -1.48
N SER A 177 -16.33 4.00 -0.44
CA SER A 177 -15.83 4.64 0.79
C SER A 177 -15.19 3.66 1.79
N GLN A 178 -14.74 2.50 1.30
CA GLN A 178 -13.98 1.55 2.08
C GLN A 178 -12.49 1.90 2.00
N MET A 179 -11.86 2.05 3.16
CA MET A 179 -10.42 2.22 3.31
C MET A 179 -9.87 0.96 3.98
N GLU A 180 -8.91 0.32 3.33
CA GLU A 180 -8.18 -0.82 3.87
C GLU A 180 -7.08 -0.36 4.82
N HIS A 181 -6.71 -1.22 5.78
CA HIS A 181 -5.53 -1.00 6.62
C HIS A 181 -4.26 -0.89 5.76
N LEU A 182 -4.18 -1.69 4.69
CA LEU A 182 -3.13 -1.59 3.67
C LEU A 182 -2.93 -0.15 3.20
N ALA A 183 -4.00 0.62 2.95
CA ALA A 183 -3.89 2.01 2.49
C ALA A 183 -3.28 2.98 3.54
N CYS A 184 -3.04 2.53 4.78
CA CYS A 184 -2.36 3.32 5.80
C CYS A 184 -0.85 3.48 5.58
N PHE A 185 -0.26 2.94 4.50
CA PHE A 185 1.09 3.30 4.06
C PHE A 185 1.13 4.68 3.37
N VAL A 186 -0.01 5.11 2.78
CA VAL A 186 -0.12 6.34 1.97
C VAL A 186 0.33 7.61 2.72
N PRO A 187 0.00 7.83 4.00
CA PRO A 187 0.52 8.97 4.75
C PRO A 187 2.05 9.06 4.76
N GLY A 188 2.74 7.94 5.00
CA GLY A 188 4.20 7.86 4.97
C GLY A 188 4.75 8.16 3.57
N MET A 189 4.17 7.54 2.54
CA MET A 189 4.52 7.80 1.15
C MET A 189 4.37 9.29 0.77
N LEU A 190 3.23 9.90 1.12
CA LEU A 190 2.96 11.32 0.88
C LEU A 190 3.93 12.23 1.65
N ALA A 191 4.24 11.93 2.91
CA ALA A 191 5.18 12.72 3.69
C ALA A 191 6.60 12.69 3.10
N ILE A 192 7.04 11.53 2.58
CA ILE A 192 8.31 11.41 1.84
C ILE A 192 8.26 12.24 0.56
N GLY A 193 7.25 12.05 -0.28
CA GLY A 193 7.11 12.78 -1.54
C GLY A 193 7.02 14.29 -1.35
N ALA A 194 6.25 14.74 -0.36
CA ALA A 194 6.13 16.14 0.02
C ALA A 194 7.49 16.78 0.34
N LYS A 195 8.34 16.06 1.09
CA LYS A 195 9.67 16.54 1.47
C LYS A 195 10.65 16.53 0.31
N ILE A 196 10.63 15.48 -0.51
CA ILE A 196 11.59 15.27 -1.61
C ILE A 196 11.28 16.15 -2.82
N LEU A 197 10.00 16.39 -3.10
CA LEU A 197 9.53 17.09 -4.30
C LEU A 197 8.97 18.50 -4.00
N ASP A 198 9.09 18.98 -2.77
CA ASP A 198 8.57 20.29 -2.32
C ASP A 198 7.06 20.45 -2.57
N ARG A 199 6.28 19.49 -2.07
CA ARG A 199 4.81 19.46 -2.21
C ARG A 199 4.12 19.63 -0.85
N PRO A 200 4.07 20.86 -0.28
CA PRO A 200 3.60 21.09 1.09
C PRO A 200 2.14 20.70 1.33
N LYS A 201 1.28 20.80 0.31
CA LYS A 201 -0.13 20.37 0.40
C LYS A 201 -0.25 18.86 0.63
N ASP A 202 0.65 18.07 0.03
CA ASP A 202 0.68 16.63 0.22
C ASP A 202 1.04 16.27 1.66
N LEU A 203 1.89 17.06 2.33
CA LEU A 203 2.21 16.87 3.74
C LEU A 203 1.01 17.14 4.64
N GLU A 204 0.20 18.17 4.35
CA GLU A 204 -1.03 18.44 5.11
C GLU A 204 -2.02 17.26 4.99
N VAL A 205 -2.15 16.70 3.79
CA VAL A 205 -2.99 15.53 3.56
C VAL A 205 -2.40 14.28 4.21
N ALA A 206 -1.09 14.09 4.16
CA ALA A 206 -0.38 13.01 4.85
C ALA A 206 -0.68 13.03 6.35
N ILE A 207 -0.59 14.21 6.99
CA ILE A 207 -0.91 14.37 8.41
C ILE A 207 -2.36 13.96 8.68
N LYS A 208 -3.32 14.48 7.91
CA LYS A 208 -4.75 14.16 8.10
C LYS A 208 -5.07 12.68 7.91
N LEU A 209 -4.52 12.04 6.86
CA LEU A 209 -4.69 10.60 6.63
C LEU A 209 -3.98 9.78 7.72
N GLY A 210 -2.82 10.22 8.20
CA GLY A 210 -2.11 9.61 9.32
C GLY A 210 -2.92 9.65 10.62
N GLU A 211 -3.56 10.79 10.91
CA GLU A 211 -4.50 10.90 12.03
C GLU A 211 -5.71 9.99 11.84
N THR A 212 -6.24 9.82 10.63
CA THR A 212 -7.32 8.86 10.37
C THR A 212 -6.89 7.42 10.63
N CYS A 213 -5.69 7.04 10.16
CA CYS A 213 -5.12 5.71 10.40
C CYS A 213 -4.88 5.44 11.89
N TYR A 214 -4.46 6.44 12.67
CA TYR A 214 -4.33 6.30 14.12
C TYR A 214 -5.70 6.31 14.83
N TRP A 215 -6.63 7.18 14.41
CA TRP A 215 -8.01 7.19 14.90
C TRP A 215 -8.68 5.82 14.73
N SER A 216 -8.40 5.17 13.61
CA SER A 216 -8.79 3.80 13.30
C SER A 216 -8.44 2.81 14.43
N TYR A 217 -7.25 2.94 15.04
CA TYR A 217 -6.84 2.15 16.19
C TYR A 217 -7.54 2.60 17.47
N ASN A 218 -7.58 3.90 17.73
CA ASN A 218 -8.14 4.46 18.97
C ASN A 218 -9.68 4.37 19.06
N SER A 219 -10.34 4.10 17.94
CA SER A 219 -11.80 3.99 17.85
C SER A 219 -12.34 2.60 18.19
N THR A 220 -11.47 1.59 18.37
CA THR A 220 -11.87 0.22 18.70
C THR A 220 -11.64 -0.11 20.18
N PRO A 221 -12.47 -0.99 20.78
CA PRO A 221 -12.30 -1.46 22.16
C PRO A 221 -10.94 -2.08 22.49
N THR A 222 -10.25 -2.68 21.52
CA THR A 222 -8.91 -3.27 21.73
C THR A 222 -7.79 -2.24 21.57
N GLY A 223 -8.04 -1.09 20.96
CA GLY A 223 -6.98 -0.16 20.56
C GLY A 223 -6.18 -0.66 19.35
N ILE A 224 -6.76 -1.56 18.54
CA ILE A 224 -6.17 -2.14 17.31
C ILE A 224 -7.06 -1.79 16.12
N GLY A 225 -6.45 -1.32 15.03
CA GLY A 225 -7.16 -1.04 13.79
C GLY A 225 -7.63 -2.32 13.06
N PRO A 226 -8.84 -2.35 12.50
CA PRO A 226 -9.33 -3.44 11.65
C PRO A 226 -8.66 -3.44 10.27
N GLU A 227 -8.85 -4.54 9.54
CA GLU A 227 -8.41 -4.74 8.15
C GLU A 227 -9.05 -3.74 7.18
N SER A 228 -10.27 -3.30 7.44
CA SER A 228 -10.88 -2.20 6.68
C SER A 228 -12.01 -1.52 7.44
N PHE A 229 -12.24 -0.26 7.10
CA PHE A 229 -13.38 0.56 7.53
C PHE A 229 -14.16 1.05 6.31
N THR A 230 -15.47 1.18 6.46
CA THR A 230 -16.32 1.84 5.47
C THR A 230 -16.92 3.09 6.08
N PHE A 231 -16.47 4.25 5.58
CA PHE A 231 -16.77 5.56 6.14
C PHE A 231 -18.07 6.13 5.58
N LEU A 232 -18.84 6.78 6.45
CA LEU A 232 -19.87 7.74 6.08
C LEU A 232 -19.18 8.98 5.51
N GLN A 233 -19.48 9.31 4.26
CA GLN A 233 -19.00 10.55 3.64
C GLN A 233 -19.74 11.76 4.21
N LYS A 234 -19.04 12.90 4.32
CA LYS A 234 -19.65 14.15 4.76
C LYS A 234 -20.67 14.70 3.76
N ASN A 235 -20.40 14.58 2.46
CA ASN A 235 -21.26 15.06 1.37
C ASN A 235 -21.44 13.97 0.29
N PRO A 236 -22.18 12.89 0.57
CA PRO A 236 -22.38 11.80 -0.38
C PRO A 236 -23.31 12.21 -1.53
N THR A 237 -23.02 11.73 -2.74
CA THR A 237 -23.91 11.77 -3.91
C THR A 237 -25.19 10.95 -3.67
N LEU A 238 -26.21 11.15 -4.51
CA LEU A 238 -27.49 10.44 -4.40
C LEU A 238 -27.35 8.91 -4.53
N ASP A 239 -26.45 8.43 -5.40
CA ASP A 239 -26.17 7.01 -5.53
C ASP A 239 -25.51 6.45 -4.25
N GLU A 240 -24.51 7.16 -3.72
CA GLU A 240 -23.84 6.80 -2.47
C GLU A 240 -24.81 6.79 -1.29
N GLN A 241 -25.72 7.76 -1.20
CA GLN A 241 -26.78 7.79 -0.18
C GLN A 241 -27.72 6.58 -0.29
N SER A 242 -28.04 6.15 -1.50
CA SER A 242 -28.92 4.99 -1.74
C SER A 242 -28.25 3.69 -1.32
N ARG A 243 -26.97 3.51 -1.68
CA ARG A 243 -26.14 2.36 -1.23
C ARG A 243 -25.96 2.35 0.28
N LEU A 244 -25.72 3.51 0.88
CA LEU A 244 -25.62 3.65 2.33
C LEU A 244 -26.91 3.22 3.03
N LYS A 245 -28.08 3.67 2.55
CA LYS A 245 -29.38 3.26 3.11
C LYS A 245 -29.59 1.74 3.06
N LEU A 246 -29.18 1.09 1.97
CA LEU A 246 -29.23 -0.37 1.85
C LEU A 246 -28.31 -1.05 2.87
N SER A 247 -27.06 -0.59 2.99
CA SER A 247 -26.09 -1.14 3.94
C SER A 247 -26.52 -0.96 5.40
N LEU A 248 -27.05 0.22 5.76
CA LEU A 248 -27.56 0.49 7.10
C LEU A 248 -28.80 -0.35 7.44
N LYS A 249 -29.65 -0.71 6.46
CA LYS A 249 -30.78 -1.63 6.68
C LYS A 249 -30.34 -3.06 6.95
N GLN A 250 -29.20 -3.48 6.37
CA GLN A 250 -28.62 -4.81 6.57
C GLN A 250 -27.83 -4.94 7.87
N LYS A 251 -27.58 -3.82 8.56
CA LYS A 251 -26.79 -3.76 9.79
C LYS A 251 -27.47 -4.58 10.89
N GLN A 252 -26.79 -5.62 11.39
CA GLN A 252 -27.21 -6.34 12.59
C GLN A 252 -27.07 -5.42 13.81
N LYS A 253 -28.08 -5.41 14.68
CA LYS A 253 -28.16 -4.51 15.85
C LYS A 253 -27.02 -4.66 16.87
N ASP A 254 -26.26 -5.76 16.83
CA ASP A 254 -25.32 -6.14 17.89
C ASP A 254 -23.83 -5.99 17.52
N ILE A 255 -23.51 -5.42 16.34
CA ILE A 255 -22.12 -5.22 15.91
C ILE A 255 -21.68 -3.78 16.22
N PHE A 256 -20.60 -3.64 16.99
CA PHE A 256 -19.99 -2.34 17.29
C PHE A 256 -19.36 -1.71 16.04
N PHE A 257 -19.64 -0.43 15.81
CA PHE A 257 -18.95 0.40 14.83
C PHE A 257 -18.62 1.75 15.46
N PRO A 258 -17.44 2.31 15.18
CA PRO A 258 -17.13 3.70 15.50
C PRO A 258 -18.12 4.69 14.88
N ASP A 259 -18.24 5.87 15.48
CA ASP A 259 -18.95 7.00 14.88
C ASP A 259 -18.38 7.32 13.49
N GLY A 260 -19.26 7.59 12.52
CA GLY A 260 -18.84 7.86 11.15
C GLY A 260 -18.52 6.62 10.31
N VAL A 261 -18.69 5.41 10.85
CA VAL A 261 -18.43 4.14 10.16
C VAL A 261 -19.69 3.27 10.11
N TYR A 262 -19.93 2.66 8.96
CA TYR A 262 -21.07 1.75 8.76
C TYR A 262 -20.69 0.32 8.36
N GLY A 263 -19.42 0.08 8.03
CA GLY A 263 -18.87 -1.25 7.75
C GLY A 263 -17.46 -1.38 8.30
N MET A 264 -17.06 -2.59 8.70
CA MET A 264 -15.75 -2.86 9.28
C MET A 264 -15.40 -4.34 9.10
N ASN A 265 -14.20 -4.62 8.58
CA ASN A 265 -13.63 -5.96 8.60
C ASN A 265 -12.71 -6.12 9.80
N GLY A 266 -13.22 -6.70 10.90
CA GLY A 266 -12.55 -6.68 12.21
C GLY A 266 -11.27 -7.50 12.35
N TYR A 267 -10.79 -8.20 11.32
CA TYR A 267 -9.55 -8.97 11.38
C TYR A 267 -8.34 -8.04 11.54
N TYR A 268 -7.28 -8.52 12.18
CA TYR A 268 -6.00 -7.82 12.24
C TYR A 268 -4.85 -8.81 12.14
N TRP A 269 -3.98 -8.62 11.16
CA TRP A 269 -2.91 -9.58 10.80
C TRP A 269 -1.51 -9.17 11.26
N LEU A 270 -1.39 -8.35 12.32
CA LEU A 270 -0.12 -7.75 12.76
C LEU A 270 0.51 -6.81 11.70
N ARG A 271 -0.37 -6.17 10.92
CA ARG A 271 -0.06 -5.28 9.82
C ARG A 271 0.70 -3.99 10.24
N PRO A 272 1.79 -3.61 9.54
CA PRO A 272 2.68 -2.52 9.97
C PRO A 272 2.29 -1.12 9.49
N GLU A 273 1.40 -0.99 8.50
CA GLU A 273 1.26 0.19 7.62
C GLU A 273 0.97 1.49 8.41
N THR A 274 0.10 1.43 9.42
CA THR A 274 -0.12 2.59 10.32
C THR A 274 1.14 2.98 11.07
N VAL A 275 1.87 2.02 11.65
CA VAL A 275 3.09 2.30 12.43
C VAL A 275 4.21 2.79 11.52
N GLU A 276 4.32 2.27 10.30
CA GLU A 276 5.22 2.76 9.25
C GLU A 276 4.97 4.24 8.97
N SER A 277 3.72 4.61 8.69
CA SER A 277 3.34 6.00 8.44
C SER A 277 3.62 6.92 9.64
N LEU A 278 3.33 6.47 10.87
CA LEU A 278 3.64 7.24 12.08
C LEU A 278 5.15 7.45 12.25
N PHE A 279 5.95 6.41 11.97
CA PHE A 279 7.41 6.53 11.97
C PHE A 279 7.88 7.58 10.96
N ILE A 280 7.39 7.52 9.72
CA ILE A 280 7.79 8.47 8.67
C ILE A 280 7.34 9.89 9.02
N LEU A 281 6.11 10.08 9.48
CA LEU A 281 5.58 11.37 9.90
C LEU A 281 6.42 11.98 11.04
N TYR A 282 6.81 11.18 12.04
CA TYR A 282 7.77 11.61 13.07
C TYR A 282 9.10 12.08 12.46
N ARG A 283 9.66 11.30 11.52
CA ARG A 283 10.95 11.63 10.90
C ARG A 283 10.89 12.89 10.04
N VAL A 284 9.78 13.15 9.36
CA VAL A 284 9.60 14.31 8.48
C VAL A 284 9.27 15.57 9.27
N THR A 285 8.44 15.48 10.31
CA THR A 285 7.91 16.64 11.05
C THR A 285 8.65 16.95 12.35
N GLY A 286 9.28 15.95 12.96
CA GLY A 286 9.83 16.04 14.31
C GLY A 286 8.78 16.02 15.44
N ASP A 287 7.49 15.87 15.12
CA ASP A 287 6.43 15.82 16.14
C ASP A 287 6.47 14.49 16.92
N LYS A 288 6.84 14.59 18.20
CA LYS A 288 6.94 13.44 19.11
C LYS A 288 5.60 12.78 19.41
N SER A 289 4.47 13.44 19.12
CA SER A 289 3.14 12.83 19.27
C SER A 289 3.01 11.53 18.49
N TYR A 290 3.67 11.41 17.33
CA TYR A 290 3.69 10.20 16.52
C TYR A 290 4.39 9.02 17.20
N GLN A 291 5.42 9.28 18.01
CA GLN A 291 6.07 8.24 18.81
C GLN A 291 5.14 7.71 19.91
N GLU A 292 4.40 8.61 20.57
CA GLU A 292 3.40 8.23 21.58
C GLU A 292 2.25 7.44 20.98
N LYS A 293 1.79 7.82 19.78
CA LYS A 293 0.78 7.10 19.00
C LYS A 293 1.26 5.67 18.68
N GLY A 294 2.49 5.54 18.17
CA GLY A 294 3.11 4.23 17.91
C GLY A 294 3.25 3.38 19.18
N TRP A 295 3.63 4.00 20.31
CA TRP A 295 3.73 3.30 21.59
C TRP A 295 2.38 2.77 22.08
N LYS A 296 1.30 3.55 21.95
CA LYS A 296 -0.06 3.10 22.30
C LYS A 296 -0.50 1.91 21.44
N ILE A 297 -0.21 1.94 20.13
CA ILE A 297 -0.46 0.80 19.24
C ILE A 297 0.30 -0.44 19.73
N TRP A 298 1.59 -0.30 20.02
CA TRP A 298 2.39 -1.39 20.54
C TRP A 298 1.83 -1.97 21.85
N GLN A 299 1.40 -1.12 22.79
CA GLN A 299 0.77 -1.57 24.04
C GLN A 299 -0.51 -2.38 23.79
N SER A 300 -1.31 -2.01 22.79
CA SER A 300 -2.48 -2.78 22.37
C SER A 300 -2.09 -4.14 21.76
N ILE A 301 -1.07 -4.17 20.89
CA ILE A 301 -0.54 -5.42 20.32
C ILE A 301 0.00 -6.32 21.45
N GLU A 302 0.79 -5.79 22.38
CA GLU A 302 1.29 -6.52 23.55
C GLU A 302 0.16 -7.13 24.39
N LYS A 303 -0.94 -6.41 24.54
CA LYS A 303 -2.07 -6.86 25.36
C LYS A 303 -2.91 -7.94 24.67
N TRP A 304 -3.16 -7.80 23.37
CA TRP A 304 -4.17 -8.61 22.67
C TRP A 304 -3.58 -9.66 21.73
N CYS A 305 -2.38 -9.43 21.22
CA CYS A 305 -1.74 -10.30 20.23
C CYS A 305 -0.67 -11.22 20.84
N LYS A 306 -0.18 -10.94 22.06
CA LYS A 306 0.86 -11.75 22.71
C LYS A 306 0.37 -13.15 23.07
N THR A 307 1.13 -14.16 22.64
CA THR A 307 0.93 -15.57 23.02
C THR A 307 1.94 -15.95 24.10
N LYS A 308 1.95 -17.23 24.52
CA LYS A 308 2.98 -17.74 25.45
C LYS A 308 4.40 -17.65 24.87
N THR A 309 4.55 -17.64 23.54
CA THR A 309 5.84 -17.79 22.86
C THR A 309 6.14 -16.73 21.81
N ALA A 310 5.13 -16.01 21.30
CA ALA A 310 5.27 -15.06 20.19
C ALA A 310 4.07 -14.08 20.14
N TYR A 311 3.72 -13.61 18.94
CA TYR A 311 2.52 -12.83 18.67
C TYR A 311 1.63 -13.54 17.65
N SER A 312 0.37 -13.12 17.62
CA SER A 312 -0.66 -13.62 16.75
C SER A 312 -1.66 -12.50 16.49
N GLY A 313 -2.09 -12.32 15.25
CA GLY A 313 -3.18 -11.40 14.94
C GLY A 313 -4.51 -11.82 15.60
N ILE A 314 -5.57 -11.04 15.42
CA ILE A 314 -6.86 -11.28 16.08
C ILE A 314 -8.03 -11.29 15.10
N PHE A 315 -9.04 -12.11 15.38
CA PHE A 315 -10.22 -12.26 14.52
C PHE A 315 -11.13 -11.02 14.49
N HIS A 316 -11.26 -10.30 15.61
CA HIS A 316 -12.18 -9.15 15.68
C HIS A 316 -11.72 -8.09 16.68
N VAL A 317 -11.25 -6.95 16.18
CA VAL A 317 -10.77 -5.81 16.98
C VAL A 317 -11.85 -5.14 17.83
N ALA A 318 -13.13 -5.35 17.54
CA ALA A 318 -14.20 -4.87 18.42
C ALA A 318 -14.49 -5.74 19.66
N SER A 319 -13.88 -6.93 19.75
CA SER A 319 -14.15 -7.87 20.84
C SER A 319 -13.02 -7.87 21.86
N LYS A 320 -13.35 -7.63 23.14
CA LYS A 320 -12.41 -7.82 24.26
C LYS A 320 -12.10 -9.30 24.57
N ASN A 321 -12.72 -10.23 23.84
CA ASN A 321 -12.45 -11.67 23.90
C ASN A 321 -11.88 -12.17 22.56
N ALA A 322 -11.20 -11.30 21.80
CA ALA A 322 -10.72 -11.64 20.47
C ALA A 322 -9.79 -12.87 20.50
N LYS A 323 -10.07 -13.84 19.62
CA LYS A 323 -9.25 -15.05 19.46
C LYS A 323 -8.04 -14.75 18.57
N GLN A 324 -6.95 -15.44 18.86
CA GLN A 324 -5.68 -15.40 18.13
C GLN A 324 -5.76 -16.12 16.77
N ILE A 325 -5.08 -15.59 15.76
CA ILE A 325 -4.89 -16.18 14.41
C ILE A 325 -3.44 -16.70 14.23
N ASN A 326 -3.23 -17.82 13.53
CA ASN A 326 -1.91 -18.46 13.49
C ASN A 326 -0.93 -17.80 12.49
N ASN A 327 -0.23 -16.71 12.86
CA ASN A 327 0.86 -16.05 12.11
C ASN A 327 1.83 -15.29 13.06
N MET A 328 3.11 -15.13 12.72
CA MET A 328 4.16 -14.56 13.61
C MET A 328 5.14 -13.63 12.84
N GLU A 329 5.60 -12.52 13.47
CA GLU A 329 6.54 -11.52 12.91
C GLU A 329 7.65 -11.11 13.91
N SER A 330 8.73 -10.46 13.45
CA SER A 330 9.92 -10.05 14.25
C SER A 330 10.36 -8.57 14.03
N THR A 331 11.35 -8.06 14.79
CA THR A 331 11.71 -6.60 14.86
C THR A 331 13.20 -6.32 14.62
N PRO A 332 13.60 -5.15 14.05
CA PRO A 332 15.01 -4.71 13.99
C PRO A 332 15.32 -3.25 14.47
N ASP A 333 16.63 -2.91 14.44
CA ASP A 333 17.33 -1.67 14.91
C ASP A 333 17.22 -0.41 14.00
N VAL A 334 17.82 0.72 14.45
CA VAL A 334 17.69 2.11 13.91
C VAL A 334 18.44 2.38 12.59
N ILE A 335 17.78 3.03 11.60
CA ILE A 335 18.32 3.35 10.26
C ILE A 335 17.92 4.76 9.78
N SER A 336 18.81 5.48 9.06
CA SER A 336 18.57 6.84 8.54
C SER A 336 17.83 6.86 7.20
N LEU A 337 16.75 7.63 7.11
CA LEU A 337 15.99 7.84 5.87
C LEU A 337 16.75 8.69 4.84
N ASP A 338 17.77 9.48 5.19
CA ASP A 338 18.53 10.26 4.19
C ASP A 338 19.52 9.41 3.40
N THR A 339 19.95 8.30 4.00
CA THR A 339 20.99 7.41 3.47
C THR A 339 20.40 6.17 2.82
N TYR A 340 19.27 5.69 3.34
CA TYR A 340 18.60 4.47 2.88
C TYR A 340 17.24 4.80 2.27
N VAL A 341 16.75 3.88 1.46
CA VAL A 341 15.35 3.80 1.05
C VAL A 341 14.86 2.41 1.44
N PHE A 342 13.72 2.34 2.14
CA PHE A 342 13.12 1.07 2.50
C PHE A 342 12.35 0.52 1.31
N ASN A 343 12.46 -0.78 1.05
CA ASN A 343 11.54 -1.48 0.15
C ASN A 343 10.15 -1.65 0.82
N THR A 344 9.19 -2.30 0.17
CA THR A 344 7.83 -2.46 0.73
C THR A 344 7.75 -3.39 1.95
N GLU A 345 8.84 -4.11 2.27
CA GLU A 345 8.93 -5.09 3.36
C GLU A 345 9.87 -4.60 4.48
N ALA A 346 10.00 -3.28 4.62
CA ALA A 346 10.88 -2.62 5.58
C ALA A 346 12.36 -3.08 5.50
N HIS A 347 12.82 -3.53 4.33
CA HIS A 347 14.24 -3.81 4.07
C HIS A 347 14.96 -2.58 3.52
N PRO A 348 15.97 -2.05 4.21
CA PRO A 348 16.68 -0.83 3.83
C PRO A 348 17.71 -1.09 2.74
N PHE A 349 17.64 -0.34 1.63
CA PHE A 349 18.68 -0.29 0.61
C PHE A 349 19.43 1.03 0.67
N LEU A 350 20.77 0.96 0.70
CA LEU A 350 21.62 2.14 0.56
C LEU A 350 21.35 2.79 -0.81
N ARG A 351 21.00 4.08 -0.80
CA ARG A 351 20.73 4.88 -2.01
C ARG A 351 21.97 4.94 -2.91
N MET A 352 21.77 5.13 -4.21
CA MET A 352 22.90 5.34 -5.13
C MET A 352 23.56 6.68 -4.82
N LYS A 353 24.91 6.71 -4.82
CA LYS A 353 25.65 7.97 -4.73
C LYS A 353 25.51 8.67 -6.09
N VAL A 354 24.99 9.89 -6.07
CA VAL A 354 24.95 10.79 -7.22
C VAL A 354 26.27 11.53 -7.33
#